data_AF-A0A5C7GM60-F1
#
_entry.id   AF-A0A5C7GM60-F1
#
_cell.length_a   1.000
_cell.length_b   1.000
_cell.length_c   1.000
_cell.angle_alpha   90.00
_cell.angle_beta   90.00
_cell.angle_gamma   90.00
#
_symmetry.space_group_name_H-M   'P 1'
#
loop_
_entity.id
_entity.type
_entity.pdbx_description
1 polymer ?
#
loop_
_entity_poly.entity_id
_entity_poly.type
_entity_poly.pdbx_seq_one_letter_code
_entity_poly.pdbx_strand_id
1 'polypeptide(L)'
;MQRTIIYILCTVFTIAFLVSCGEGVSLQRYFVDNQETKNFITQDIPISMVEIDKSNFTEEQKEAYNSVKRLNFLGYKTSETDLETYNAELAKVKTILSDDKYNDLMDVSDRGRKISVKYIGTDEEADEVIVFGSAKEMGFAVVRILGDDMNPEKMGVLLHSLQNANVDENQIQDIMNFFK
;
A
#
# COMPACT_ATOMS: atom_id res chain seq x y z
N MET A 1 34.61 -27.20 -7.55
CA MET A 1 34.22 -26.50 -8.79
C MET A 1 32.71 -26.27 -8.89
N GLN A 2 31.88 -27.30 -8.72
CA GLN A 2 30.40 -27.16 -8.83
C GLN A 2 29.77 -26.21 -7.80
N ARG A 3 30.25 -26.21 -6.55
CA ARG A 3 29.80 -25.26 -5.50
C ARG A 3 30.16 -23.81 -5.83
N THR A 4 31.35 -23.57 -6.36
CA THR A 4 31.82 -22.24 -6.75
C THR A 4 31.00 -21.67 -7.90
N ILE A 5 30.59 -22.52 -8.86
CA ILE A 5 29.70 -22.13 -9.96
C ILE A 5 28.31 -21.77 -9.43
N ILE A 6 27.77 -22.52 -8.46
CA ILE A 6 26.48 -22.20 -7.82
C ILE A 6 26.55 -20.85 -7.09
N TYR A 7 27.62 -20.60 -6.33
CA TYR A 7 27.78 -19.30 -5.67
C TYR A 7 27.92 -18.15 -6.66
N ILE A 8 28.69 -18.32 -7.74
CA ILE A 8 28.82 -17.30 -8.79
C ILE A 8 27.48 -17.08 -9.49
N LEU A 9 26.71 -18.14 -9.76
CA LEU A 9 25.38 -18.03 -10.38
C LEU A 9 24.39 -17.30 -9.44
N CYS A 10 24.40 -17.59 -8.14
CA CYS A 10 23.60 -16.89 -7.14
C CYS A 10 23.99 -15.42 -7.00
N THR A 11 25.29 -15.09 -7.02
CA THR A 11 25.78 -13.70 -6.93
C THR A 11 25.46 -12.90 -8.19
N VAL A 12 25.56 -13.51 -9.38
CA VAL A 12 25.15 -12.88 -10.64
C VAL A 12 23.64 -12.66 -10.70
N PHE A 13 22.84 -13.61 -10.17
CA PHE A 13 21.39 -13.47 -10.10
C PHE A 13 20.97 -12.32 -9.18
N THR A 14 21.64 -12.14 -8.02
CA THR A 14 21.37 -11.01 -7.11
C THR A 14 21.74 -9.64 -7.69
N ILE A 15 22.74 -9.57 -8.57
CA ILE A 15 23.14 -8.31 -9.23
C ILE A 15 22.17 -7.97 -10.37
N ALA A 16 21.64 -8.98 -11.08
CA ALA A 16 20.72 -8.79 -12.19
C ALA A 16 19.34 -8.23 -11.78
N PHE A 17 18.87 -8.45 -10.54
CA PHE A 17 17.63 -7.83 -10.05
C PHE A 17 17.77 -6.33 -9.75
N LEU A 18 18.98 -5.82 -9.56
CA LEU A 18 19.20 -4.40 -9.25
C LEU A 18 19.20 -3.51 -10.51
N VAL A 19 19.27 -4.08 -11.71
CA VAL A 19 19.35 -3.33 -12.98
C VAL A 19 18.02 -3.28 -13.76
N SER A 20 16.92 -3.77 -13.18
CA SER A 20 15.58 -3.59 -13.73
C SER A 20 14.73 -2.69 -12.84
N CYS A 21 15.14 -1.43 -12.69
CA CYS A 21 14.25 -0.38 -12.21
C CYS A 21 14.31 0.76 -13.23
N GLY A 22 13.14 1.10 -13.78
CA GLY A 22 12.96 2.38 -14.45
C GLY A 22 13.44 3.51 -13.55
N GLU A 23 13.81 4.64 -14.14
CA GLU A 23 14.56 5.74 -13.51
C GLU A 23 13.87 6.45 -12.31
N GLY A 24 12.74 5.91 -11.80
CA GLY A 24 11.97 6.45 -10.67
C GLY A 24 12.17 5.70 -9.35
N VAL A 25 11.99 6.41 -8.24
CA VAL A 25 11.94 5.82 -6.88
C VAL A 25 10.76 4.85 -6.80
N SER A 26 10.98 3.61 -6.39
CA SER A 26 9.88 2.64 -6.22
C SER A 26 9.08 2.93 -4.94
N LEU A 27 7.82 2.49 -4.89
CA LEU A 27 7.01 2.62 -3.68
C LEU A 27 7.65 1.88 -2.49
N GLN A 28 8.24 0.71 -2.74
CA GLN A 28 8.97 -0.03 -1.70
C GLN A 28 10.16 0.78 -1.17
N ARG A 29 10.95 1.40 -2.05
CA ARG A 29 12.08 2.24 -1.64
C ARG A 29 11.59 3.46 -0.86
N TYR A 30 10.49 4.07 -1.29
CA TYR A 30 9.86 5.18 -0.58
C TYR A 30 9.42 4.80 0.84
N PHE A 31 8.91 3.59 1.06
CA PHE A 31 8.60 3.10 2.41
C PHE A 31 9.85 2.95 3.27
N VAL A 32 10.90 2.32 2.73
CA VAL A 32 12.18 2.12 3.44
C VAL A 32 12.84 3.45 3.80
N ASP A 33 12.87 4.40 2.88
CA ASP A 33 13.50 5.70 3.08
C ASP A 33 12.80 6.57 4.13
N ASN A 34 11.51 6.34 4.38
CA ASN A 34 10.70 7.16 5.28
C ASN A 34 10.34 6.49 6.62
N GLN A 35 10.70 5.22 6.84
CA GLN A 35 10.35 4.44 8.04
C GLN A 35 10.74 5.10 9.38
N GLU A 36 11.82 5.89 9.40
CA GLU A 36 12.33 6.57 10.60
C GLU A 36 12.37 8.09 10.46
N THR A 37 11.59 8.63 9.52
CA THR A 37 11.59 10.07 9.24
C THR A 37 10.50 10.81 10.00
N LYS A 38 10.76 12.07 10.31
CA LYS A 38 9.79 12.93 11.00
C LYS A 38 8.52 13.05 10.18
N ASN A 39 7.36 13.08 10.87
CA ASN A 39 6.04 13.19 10.25
C ASN A 39 5.63 11.97 9.41
N PHE A 40 6.36 10.86 9.51
CA PHE A 40 5.97 9.57 8.94
C PHE A 40 5.73 8.53 10.04
N ILE A 41 4.85 7.58 9.73
CA ILE A 41 4.68 6.32 10.45
C ILE A 41 4.60 5.20 9.44
N THR A 42 5.21 4.06 9.73
CA THR A 42 5.07 2.84 8.92
C THR A 42 4.71 1.66 9.80
N GLN A 43 3.84 0.79 9.32
CA GLN A 43 3.44 -0.44 10.02
C GLN A 43 3.38 -1.61 9.02
N ASP A 44 3.80 -2.80 9.45
CA ASP A 44 3.54 -4.05 8.72
C ASP A 44 2.59 -4.89 9.58
N ILE A 45 1.38 -5.10 9.07
CA ILE A 45 0.25 -5.63 9.83
C ILE A 45 -0.22 -6.92 9.15
N PRO A 46 0.02 -8.09 9.76
CA PRO A 46 -0.61 -9.33 9.30
C PRO A 46 -2.14 -9.21 9.34
N ILE A 47 -2.84 -9.69 8.31
CA ILE A 47 -4.30 -9.57 8.27
C ILE A 47 -4.99 -10.27 9.44
N SER A 48 -4.35 -11.31 9.99
CA SER A 48 -4.81 -12.04 11.17
C SER A 48 -4.87 -11.18 12.44
N MET A 49 -4.15 -10.05 12.46
CA MET A 49 -4.19 -9.08 13.56
C MET A 49 -5.32 -8.06 13.40
N VAL A 50 -5.98 -8.00 12.23
CA VAL A 50 -7.09 -7.08 11.97
C VAL A 50 -8.43 -7.81 12.15
N GLU A 51 -9.13 -7.46 13.22
CA GLU A 51 -10.49 -7.88 13.50
C GLU A 51 -11.46 -7.06 12.64
N ILE A 52 -12.08 -7.78 11.71
CA ILE A 52 -13.13 -7.26 10.84
C ILE A 52 -14.34 -8.16 11.01
N ASP A 53 -15.52 -7.55 11.17
CA ASP A 53 -16.77 -8.30 11.13
C ASP A 53 -17.05 -8.80 9.71
N LYS A 54 -16.90 -10.12 9.53
CA LYS A 54 -17.10 -10.82 8.25
C LYS A 54 -18.49 -11.46 8.14
N SER A 55 -19.35 -11.29 9.15
CA SER A 55 -20.65 -11.97 9.23
C SER A 55 -21.55 -11.66 8.03
N ASN A 56 -21.44 -10.44 7.49
CA ASN A 56 -22.21 -9.96 6.36
C ASN A 56 -21.44 -10.02 5.03
N PHE A 57 -20.28 -10.69 4.98
CA PHE A 57 -19.52 -10.75 3.73
C PHE A 57 -20.22 -11.65 2.72
N THR A 58 -20.30 -11.18 1.47
CA THR A 58 -20.60 -12.01 0.31
C THR A 58 -19.46 -13.00 0.06
N GLU A 59 -19.70 -14.02 -0.77
CA GLU A 59 -18.66 -15.00 -1.10
C GLU A 59 -17.45 -14.36 -1.78
N GLU A 60 -17.66 -13.38 -2.68
CA GLU A 60 -16.58 -12.63 -3.32
C GLU A 60 -15.75 -11.82 -2.31
N GLN A 61 -16.40 -11.19 -1.32
CA GLN A 61 -15.72 -10.44 -0.26
C GLN A 61 -14.92 -11.37 0.65
N LYS A 62 -15.43 -12.57 0.95
CA LYS A 62 -14.69 -13.58 1.73
C LYS A 62 -13.47 -14.08 0.97
N GLU A 63 -13.62 -14.35 -0.31
CA GLU A 63 -12.51 -14.80 -1.17
C GLU A 63 -11.40 -13.74 -1.23
N ALA A 64 -11.77 -12.48 -1.52
CA ALA A 64 -10.83 -11.36 -1.50
C ALA A 64 -10.20 -11.15 -0.13
N TYR A 65 -10.95 -11.32 0.97
CA TYR A 65 -10.36 -11.17 2.30
C TYR A 65 -9.34 -12.27 2.61
N ASN A 66 -9.62 -13.50 2.19
CA ASN A 66 -8.77 -14.66 2.46
C ASN A 66 -7.49 -14.70 1.59
N SER A 67 -7.48 -14.02 0.44
CA SER A 67 -6.29 -13.86 -0.39
C SER A 67 -5.27 -12.89 0.23
N VAL A 68 -5.72 -11.92 1.04
CA VAL A 68 -4.84 -10.99 1.75
C VAL A 68 -4.02 -11.71 2.82
N LYS A 69 -2.72 -11.43 2.89
CA LYS A 69 -1.82 -11.92 3.95
C LYS A 69 -1.41 -10.81 4.91
N ARG A 70 -1.06 -9.64 4.38
CA ARG A 70 -0.56 -8.52 5.19
C ARG A 70 -0.82 -7.17 4.53
N LEU A 71 -0.81 -6.15 5.37
CA LEU A 71 -0.95 -4.75 5.00
C LEU A 71 0.34 -4.02 5.39
N ASN A 72 1.00 -3.41 4.42
CA ASN A 72 2.11 -2.52 4.69
C ASN A 72 1.63 -1.07 4.57
N PHE A 73 1.58 -0.40 5.71
CA PHE A 73 1.06 0.95 5.88
C PHE A 73 2.20 1.96 5.93
N LEU A 74 2.01 3.10 5.27
CA LEU A 74 2.79 4.32 5.46
C LEU A 74 1.82 5.49 5.57
N GLY A 75 1.98 6.30 6.61
CA GLY A 75 1.23 7.54 6.81
C GLY A 75 2.17 8.72 6.90
N TYR A 76 1.78 9.85 6.31
CA TYR A 76 2.40 11.15 6.50
C TYR A 76 1.41 12.09 7.17
N LYS A 77 1.80 12.69 8.29
CA LYS A 77 0.98 13.70 8.98
C LYS A 77 1.39 15.10 8.53
N THR A 78 0.42 15.87 8.03
CA THR A 78 0.66 17.28 7.72
C THR A 78 0.66 18.13 8.98
N SER A 79 1.39 19.25 8.97
CA SER A 79 1.30 20.31 9.98
C SER A 79 1.07 21.65 9.29
N GLU A 80 0.31 22.55 9.90
CA GLU A 80 -0.02 23.87 9.33
C GLU A 80 1.22 24.70 8.95
N THR A 81 2.36 24.45 9.61
CA THR A 81 3.62 25.14 9.40
C THR A 81 4.50 24.56 8.29
N ASP A 82 4.12 23.43 7.66
CA ASP A 82 4.97 22.67 6.74
C ASP A 82 4.22 22.16 5.49
N LEU A 83 3.40 23.03 4.90
CA LEU A 83 2.65 22.73 3.68
C LEU A 83 3.55 22.49 2.47
N GLU A 84 4.74 23.09 2.43
CA GLU A 84 5.69 22.88 1.34
C GLU A 84 6.20 21.43 1.31
N THR A 85 6.66 20.91 2.45
CA THR A 85 7.10 19.50 2.56
C THR A 85 5.94 18.55 2.29
N TYR A 86 4.75 18.82 2.83
CA TYR A 86 3.56 18.01 2.51
C TYR A 86 3.30 17.92 1.01
N ASN A 87 3.29 19.05 0.30
CA ASN A 87 3.05 19.07 -1.14
C ASN A 87 4.16 18.35 -1.92
N ALA A 88 5.42 18.48 -1.47
CA ALA A 88 6.56 17.78 -2.07
C ALA A 88 6.43 16.25 -1.90
N GLU A 89 6.13 15.77 -0.69
CA GLU A 89 5.95 14.34 -0.42
C GLU A 89 4.72 13.77 -1.14
N LEU A 90 3.61 14.52 -1.17
CA LEU A 90 2.42 14.15 -1.92
C LEU A 90 2.72 14.04 -3.43
N ALA A 91 3.53 14.93 -3.98
CA ALA A 91 3.93 14.90 -5.38
C ALA A 91 4.83 13.69 -5.69
N LYS A 92 5.75 13.33 -4.78
CA LYS A 92 6.56 12.11 -4.91
C LYS A 92 5.68 10.88 -5.01
N VAL A 93 4.78 10.65 -4.05
CA VAL A 93 3.89 9.48 -4.07
C VAL A 93 3.05 9.43 -5.34
N LYS A 94 2.47 10.56 -5.78
CA LYS A 94 1.71 10.61 -7.03
C LYS A 94 2.55 10.26 -8.26
N THR A 95 3.81 10.70 -8.30
CA THR A 95 4.74 10.39 -9.39
C THR A 95 5.10 8.90 -9.41
N ILE A 96 5.27 8.29 -8.23
CA ILE A 96 5.48 6.85 -8.11
C ILE A 96 4.26 6.10 -8.66
N LEU A 97 3.05 6.47 -8.23
CA LEU A 97 1.81 5.81 -8.61
C LEU A 97 1.31 6.12 -10.04
N SER A 98 2.02 6.99 -10.79
CA SER A 98 1.76 7.24 -12.21
C SER A 98 2.58 6.36 -13.16
N ASP A 99 3.47 5.52 -12.63
CA ASP A 99 4.19 4.50 -13.42
C ASP A 99 3.19 3.49 -14.02
N ASP A 100 3.41 3.09 -15.27
CA ASP A 100 2.52 2.22 -16.05
C ASP A 100 2.24 0.85 -15.41
N LYS A 101 3.08 0.41 -14.47
CA LYS A 101 2.83 -0.84 -13.72
C LYS A 101 1.65 -0.76 -12.74
N TYR A 102 1.17 0.44 -12.42
CA TYR A 102 0.06 0.65 -11.49
C TYR A 102 -1.27 0.85 -12.24
N ASN A 103 -1.96 -0.26 -12.48
CA ASN A 103 -3.28 -0.28 -13.10
C ASN A 103 -4.33 0.36 -12.20
N ASP A 104 -5.22 1.16 -12.78
CA ASP A 104 -6.32 1.81 -12.05
C ASP A 104 -7.45 0.83 -11.73
N LEU A 105 -7.96 0.88 -10.50
CA LEU A 105 -9.11 0.09 -10.07
C LEU A 105 -10.28 1.00 -9.62
N MET A 106 -10.00 2.03 -8.83
CA MET A 106 -11.03 2.95 -8.34
C MET A 106 -10.41 4.31 -8.00
N ASP A 107 -11.10 5.40 -8.35
CA ASP A 107 -10.75 6.75 -7.91
C ASP A 107 -11.98 7.48 -7.37
N VAL A 108 -11.84 8.04 -6.16
CA VAL A 108 -12.90 8.80 -5.48
C VAL A 108 -12.32 10.11 -4.98
N SER A 109 -13.02 11.21 -5.23
CA SER A 109 -12.65 12.54 -4.72
C SER A 109 -13.87 13.25 -4.16
N ASP A 110 -13.84 13.63 -2.88
CA ASP A 110 -14.91 14.35 -2.21
C ASP A 110 -14.35 15.39 -1.23
N ARG A 111 -14.79 16.65 -1.35
CA ARG A 111 -14.50 17.75 -0.40
C ARG A 111 -13.04 17.83 0.06
N GLY A 112 -12.09 17.73 -0.88
CA GLY A 112 -10.66 17.84 -0.59
C GLY A 112 -10.00 16.55 -0.04
N ARG A 113 -10.76 15.47 0.09
CA ARG A 113 -10.27 14.11 0.30
C ARG A 113 -10.19 13.39 -1.04
N LYS A 114 -9.11 12.64 -1.26
CA LYS A 114 -8.92 11.79 -2.44
C LYS A 114 -8.55 10.39 -2.00
N ILE A 115 -9.17 9.40 -2.60
CA ILE A 115 -8.83 7.97 -2.47
C ILE A 115 -8.61 7.43 -3.87
N SER A 116 -7.48 6.77 -4.08
CA SER A 116 -7.13 6.06 -5.31
C SER A 116 -6.78 4.63 -4.95
N VAL A 117 -7.31 3.68 -5.70
CA VAL A 117 -6.99 2.26 -5.59
C VAL A 117 -6.41 1.82 -6.92
N LYS A 118 -5.21 1.27 -6.84
CA LYS A 118 -4.43 0.76 -7.96
C LYS A 118 -3.97 -0.66 -7.67
N TYR A 119 -3.52 -1.38 -8.67
CA TYR A 119 -2.91 -2.69 -8.48
C TYR A 119 -1.73 -2.92 -9.43
N ILE A 120 -0.83 -3.80 -9.04
CA ILE A 120 0.24 -4.35 -9.88
C ILE A 120 -0.13 -5.80 -10.18
N GLY A 121 0.02 -6.23 -11.43
CA GLY A 121 -0.28 -7.60 -11.87
C GLY A 121 -1.11 -7.60 -13.14
N THR A 122 -1.91 -8.66 -13.31
CA THR A 122 -2.83 -8.85 -14.42
C THR A 122 -4.27 -8.58 -13.99
N ASP A 123 -5.20 -8.50 -14.95
CA ASP A 123 -6.64 -8.35 -14.66
C ASP A 123 -7.22 -9.56 -13.89
N GLU A 124 -6.56 -10.73 -13.95
CA GLU A 124 -7.01 -11.95 -13.27
C GLU A 124 -6.40 -12.10 -11.87
N GLU A 125 -5.14 -11.69 -11.71
CA GLU A 125 -4.34 -11.85 -10.49
C GLU A 125 -3.43 -10.63 -10.27
N ALA A 126 -3.64 -9.96 -9.14
CA ALA A 126 -2.81 -8.89 -8.63
C ALA A 126 -1.71 -9.43 -7.70
N ASP A 127 -0.48 -8.98 -7.94
CA ASP A 127 0.64 -9.17 -7.03
C ASP A 127 0.53 -8.25 -5.81
N GLU A 128 0.01 -7.05 -6.02
CA GLU A 128 -0.11 -6.01 -4.99
C GLU A 128 -1.29 -5.09 -5.28
N VAL A 129 -2.11 -4.78 -4.27
CA VAL A 129 -3.14 -3.73 -4.34
C VAL A 129 -2.70 -2.54 -3.50
N ILE A 130 -2.76 -1.34 -4.07
CA ILE A 130 -2.33 -0.10 -3.44
C ILE A 130 -3.54 0.78 -3.18
N VAL A 131 -3.78 1.14 -1.92
CA VAL A 131 -4.77 2.14 -1.52
C VAL A 131 -4.05 3.41 -1.11
N PHE A 132 -4.27 4.50 -1.84
CA PHE A 132 -3.71 5.81 -1.56
C PHE A 132 -4.81 6.78 -1.15
N GLY A 133 -4.71 7.32 0.06
CA GLY A 133 -5.62 8.34 0.60
C GLY A 133 -4.90 9.65 0.87
N SER A 134 -5.51 10.79 0.57
CA SER A 134 -4.99 12.10 0.97
C SER A 134 -6.10 13.07 1.39
N ALA A 135 -5.83 13.86 2.41
CA ALA A 135 -6.70 14.91 2.92
C ALA A 135 -5.83 16.09 3.38
N LYS A 136 -6.10 17.30 2.88
CA LYS A 136 -5.23 18.47 3.13
C LYS A 136 -4.99 18.78 4.61
N GLU A 137 -5.96 18.50 5.46
CA GLU A 137 -5.93 18.81 6.89
C GLU A 137 -5.28 17.70 7.74
N MET A 138 -5.18 16.47 7.21
CA MET A 138 -4.65 15.31 7.96
C MET A 138 -3.30 14.83 7.42
N GLY A 139 -3.08 14.93 6.11
CA GLY A 139 -1.90 14.41 5.42
C GLY A 139 -2.27 13.39 4.34
N PHE A 140 -1.49 12.32 4.22
CA PHE A 140 -1.78 11.23 3.28
C PHE A 140 -1.37 9.88 3.86
N ALA A 141 -1.91 8.80 3.30
CA ALA A 141 -1.54 7.44 3.63
C ALA A 141 -1.48 6.58 2.38
N VAL A 142 -0.59 5.59 2.39
CA VAL A 142 -0.48 4.53 1.39
C VAL A 142 -0.57 3.20 2.12
N VAL A 143 -1.48 2.34 1.68
CA VAL A 143 -1.60 0.95 2.14
C VAL A 143 -1.29 0.03 0.99
N ARG A 144 -0.28 -0.81 1.16
CA ARG A 144 0.08 -1.87 0.23
C ARG A 144 -0.52 -3.17 0.77
N ILE A 145 -1.39 -3.78 0.00
CA ILE A 145 -2.07 -5.03 0.32
C ILE A 145 -1.35 -6.13 -0.43
N LEU A 146 -0.79 -7.08 0.32
CA LEU A 146 0.00 -8.19 -0.21
C LEU A 146 -0.68 -9.49 0.18
N GLY A 147 -0.74 -10.42 -0.76
CA GLY A 147 -1.50 -11.64 -0.66
C GLY A 147 -1.10 -12.66 -1.72
N ASP A 148 -1.86 -13.76 -1.76
CA ASP A 148 -1.75 -14.81 -2.77
C ASP A 148 -3.10 -14.93 -3.49
N ASP A 149 -3.11 -15.14 -4.81
CA ASP A 149 -4.35 -15.30 -5.61
C ASP A 149 -5.33 -14.11 -5.47
N MET A 150 -4.82 -12.87 -5.38
CA MET A 150 -5.67 -11.68 -5.22
C MET A 150 -6.31 -11.27 -6.55
N ASN A 151 -7.62 -11.49 -6.73
CA ASN A 151 -8.31 -10.99 -7.91
C ASN A 151 -8.62 -9.48 -7.80
N PRO A 152 -8.18 -8.63 -8.76
CA PRO A 152 -8.35 -7.17 -8.68
C PRO A 152 -9.81 -6.72 -8.53
N GLU A 153 -10.74 -7.33 -9.28
CA GLU A 153 -12.16 -6.96 -9.25
C GLU A 153 -12.76 -7.24 -7.86
N LYS A 154 -12.52 -8.44 -7.31
CA LYS A 154 -12.99 -8.82 -5.97
C LYS A 154 -12.35 -7.95 -4.87
N MET A 155 -11.09 -7.55 -5.04
CA MET A 155 -10.43 -6.59 -4.14
C MET A 155 -11.13 -5.22 -4.14
N GLY A 156 -11.57 -4.75 -5.32
CA GLY A 156 -12.38 -3.55 -5.44
C GLY A 156 -13.70 -3.65 -4.66
N VAL A 157 -14.40 -4.77 -4.81
CA VAL A 157 -15.65 -5.06 -4.09
C VAL A 157 -15.44 -5.09 -2.57
N LEU A 158 -14.39 -5.76 -2.10
CA LEU A 158 -14.03 -5.81 -0.68
C LEU A 158 -13.74 -4.39 -0.14
N LEU A 159 -12.87 -3.64 -0.81
CA LEU A 159 -12.49 -2.29 -0.37
C LEU A 159 -13.68 -1.34 -0.34
N HIS A 160 -14.57 -1.41 -1.32
CA HIS A 160 -15.81 -0.63 -1.32
C HIS A 160 -16.68 -0.94 -0.09
N SER A 161 -16.78 -2.22 0.27
CA SER A 161 -17.60 -2.69 1.38
C SER A 161 -17.01 -2.30 2.74
N LEU A 162 -15.68 -2.21 2.82
CA LEU A 162 -14.95 -1.79 4.01
C LEU A 162 -14.93 -0.27 4.24
N GLN A 163 -15.39 0.56 3.29
CA GLN A 163 -15.40 2.03 3.44
C GLN A 163 -16.16 2.51 4.68
N ASN A 164 -17.17 1.74 5.12
CA ASN A 164 -17.98 2.04 6.31
C ASN A 164 -17.81 0.98 7.40
N ALA A 165 -16.83 0.08 7.27
CA ALA A 165 -16.62 -0.97 8.25
C ALA A 165 -16.02 -0.39 9.53
N ASN A 166 -16.50 -0.89 10.66
CA ASN A 166 -15.94 -0.56 11.96
C ASN A 166 -14.74 -1.49 12.22
N VAL A 167 -13.53 -0.94 12.19
CA VAL A 167 -12.29 -1.68 12.51
C VAL A 167 -12.01 -1.50 14.00
N ASP A 168 -11.56 -2.55 14.69
CA ASP A 168 -11.19 -2.43 16.10
C ASP A 168 -10.04 -1.43 16.27
N GLU A 169 -10.36 -0.34 16.97
CA GLU A 169 -9.47 0.76 17.30
C GLU A 169 -8.19 0.33 18.01
N ASN A 170 -8.23 -0.75 18.80
CA ASN A 170 -7.08 -1.24 19.55
C ASN A 170 -5.95 -1.74 18.65
N GLN A 171 -6.27 -2.22 17.45
CA GLN A 171 -5.30 -2.85 16.54
C GLN A 171 -4.59 -1.85 15.64
N ILE A 172 -5.22 -0.70 15.40
CA ILE A 172 -4.69 0.40 14.60
C ILE A 172 -4.43 1.65 15.45
N GLN A 173 -4.32 1.47 16.78
CA GLN A 173 -4.21 2.55 17.74
C GLN A 173 -3.03 3.48 17.45
N ASP A 174 -1.87 2.92 17.08
CA ASP A 174 -0.68 3.69 16.72
C ASP A 174 -0.92 4.58 15.49
N ILE A 175 -1.61 4.04 14.47
CA ILE A 175 -1.97 4.79 13.26
C ILE A 175 -2.93 5.92 13.60
N MET A 176 -3.97 5.65 14.40
CA MET A 176 -4.94 6.68 14.77
C MET A 176 -4.31 7.77 15.65
N ASN A 177 -3.51 7.39 16.63
CA ASN A 177 -2.81 8.34 17.50
C ASN A 177 -1.82 9.20 16.73
N PHE A 178 -1.23 8.67 15.66
CA PHE A 178 -0.36 9.44 14.79
C PHE A 178 -1.12 10.57 14.06
N PHE A 179 -2.33 10.31 13.55
CA PHE A 179 -3.13 11.33 12.84
C PHE A 179 -3.96 12.25 13.73
N LYS A 180 -4.21 11.90 15.00
CA LYS A 180 -4.80 12.79 16.03
C LYS A 180 -3.86 13.95 16.36
#